data_AF-A0A316ZPT4-F1
#
_entry.id   AF-A0A316ZPT4-F1
#
_cell.length_a   1.000
_cell.length_b   1.000
_cell.length_c   1.000
_cell.angle_alpha   90.00
_cell.angle_beta   90.00
_cell.angle_gamma   90.00
#
_symmetry.space_group_name_H-M   'P 1'
#
loop_
_entity.id
_entity.type
_entity.pdbx_description
1 polymer ?
#
loop_
_entity_poly.entity_id
_entity_poly.type
_entity_poly.pdbx_seq_one_letter_code
_entity_poly.pdbx_strand_id
1 'polypeptide(L)'
;MSDINPLDVLAIKNVVSRYCQALDTKDFDMLEEVFVPDVDADYPFNSSMKNVKEVASAIKKRLGPVRTYHNLTTQTITFRSDAQTARVVTYFHGIHFGQGPHEGKMLSAFGKYVDNMVLLEAKNGDFEGVRGASGVWRIKDRAVTFTQRIGDENIMKEH
;
A
#
# COMPACT_ATOMS: atom_id res chain seq x y z
N MET A 1 10.13 10.91 26.98
CA MET A 1 9.80 10.70 25.55
C MET A 1 10.28 9.29 25.24
N SER A 2 9.44 8.43 24.69
CA SER A 2 9.92 7.13 24.19
C SER A 2 10.86 7.42 23.02
N ASP A 3 12.06 6.87 23.06
CA ASP A 3 13.01 7.04 21.96
C ASP A 3 12.48 6.29 20.74
N ILE A 4 12.46 6.98 19.59
CA ILE A 4 12.07 6.37 18.31
C ILE A 4 13.12 5.33 17.95
N ASN A 5 12.69 4.09 17.73
CA ASN A 5 13.57 3.04 17.24
C ASN A 5 13.80 3.23 15.73
N PRO A 6 15.04 3.45 15.27
CA PRO A 6 15.31 3.67 13.84
C PRO A 6 14.95 2.47 12.97
N LEU A 7 14.86 1.25 13.52
CA LEU A 7 14.43 0.06 12.78
C LEU A 7 12.94 0.10 12.40
N ASP A 8 12.13 0.88 13.12
CA ASP A 8 10.72 1.08 12.76
C ASP A 8 10.57 1.79 11.41
N VAL A 9 11.54 2.62 11.02
CA VAL A 9 11.57 3.26 9.69
C VAL A 9 11.67 2.20 8.59
N LEU A 10 12.49 1.16 8.78
CA LEU A 10 12.62 0.06 7.83
C LEU A 10 11.37 -0.83 7.84
N ALA A 11 10.82 -1.13 9.02
CA ALA A 11 9.58 -1.89 9.16
C ALA A 11 8.40 -1.20 8.41
N ILE A 12 8.22 0.10 8.61
CA ILE A 12 7.21 0.91 7.92
C ILE A 12 7.42 0.89 6.39
N LYS A 13 8.67 1.04 5.93
CA LYS A 13 9.00 0.96 4.49
C LYS A 13 8.63 -0.39 3.89
N ASN A 14 8.91 -1.47 4.62
CA ASN A 14 8.57 -2.82 4.18
C ASN A 14 7.05 -3.04 4.10
N VAL A 15 6.26 -2.47 5.02
CA VAL A 15 4.79 -2.50 4.95
C VAL A 15 4.26 -1.88 3.65
N VAL A 16 4.73 -0.67 3.29
CA VAL A 16 4.29 -0.03 2.04
C VAL A 16 4.80 -0.79 0.81
N SER A 17 5.99 -1.39 0.88
CA SER A 17 6.54 -2.20 -0.20
C SER A 17 5.75 -3.50 -0.41
N ARG A 18 5.33 -4.14 0.69
CA ARG A 18 4.50 -5.35 0.68
C ARG A 18 3.13 -5.10 0.04
N TYR A 19 2.57 -3.90 0.19
CA TYR A 19 1.39 -3.50 -0.56
C TYR A 19 1.64 -3.60 -2.08
N CYS A 20 2.70 -2.98 -2.60
CA CYS A 20 3.03 -3.07 -4.03
C CYS A 20 3.27 -4.52 -4.47
N GLN A 21 3.98 -5.31 -3.67
CA GLN A 21 4.19 -6.73 -3.93
C GLN A 21 2.86 -7.49 -4.09
N ALA A 22 1.95 -7.37 -3.12
CA ALA A 22 0.63 -8.00 -3.16
C ALA A 22 -0.15 -7.68 -4.46
N LEU A 23 -0.08 -6.41 -4.89
CA LEU A 23 -0.75 -5.92 -6.09
C LEU A 23 -0.17 -6.52 -7.36
N ASP A 24 1.16 -6.60 -7.44
CA ASP A 24 1.86 -6.99 -8.66
C ASP A 24 1.97 -8.51 -8.83
N THR A 25 2.09 -9.25 -7.73
CA THR A 25 2.05 -10.73 -7.73
C THR A 25 0.63 -11.29 -7.76
N LYS A 26 -0.40 -10.44 -7.57
CA LYS A 26 -1.81 -10.81 -7.43
C LYS A 26 -2.10 -11.68 -6.20
N ASP A 27 -1.20 -11.67 -5.22
CA ASP A 27 -1.40 -12.26 -3.92
C ASP A 27 -2.08 -11.25 -2.99
N PHE A 28 -3.40 -11.15 -3.12
CA PHE A 28 -4.20 -10.16 -2.38
C PHE A 28 -4.40 -10.53 -0.90
N ASP A 29 -4.14 -11.77 -0.51
CA ASP A 29 -4.24 -12.20 0.89
C ASP A 29 -3.12 -11.57 1.74
N MET A 30 -1.97 -11.28 1.12
CA MET A 30 -0.86 -10.53 1.70
C MET A 30 -1.26 -9.11 2.19
N LEU A 31 -2.41 -8.58 1.78
CA LEU A 31 -2.91 -7.30 2.30
C LEU A 31 -3.25 -7.33 3.79
N GLU A 32 -3.48 -8.52 4.38
CA GLU A 32 -3.62 -8.70 5.84
C GLU A 32 -2.31 -8.43 6.60
N GLU A 33 -1.16 -8.50 5.90
CA GLU A 33 0.16 -8.11 6.43
C GLU A 33 0.49 -6.63 6.20
N VAL A 34 -0.43 -5.87 5.59
CA VAL A 34 -0.26 -4.45 5.27
C VAL A 34 -1.18 -3.59 6.12
N PHE A 35 -2.44 -4.00 6.22
CA PHE A 35 -3.49 -3.25 6.90
C PHE A 35 -3.87 -3.91 8.22
N VAL A 36 -4.38 -3.12 9.16
CA VAL A 36 -5.13 -3.69 10.28
C VAL A 36 -6.47 -4.26 9.77
N PRO A 37 -7.09 -5.23 10.49
CA PRO A 37 -8.36 -5.82 10.05
C PRO A 37 -9.47 -4.81 9.81
N ASP A 38 -9.53 -3.75 10.63
CA ASP A 38 -10.54 -2.68 10.64
C ASP A 38 -9.98 -1.36 10.06
N VAL A 39 -9.20 -1.46 8.98
CA VAL A 39 -8.65 -0.30 8.26
C VAL A 39 -9.76 0.59 7.70
N ASP A 40 -9.56 1.92 7.76
CA ASP A 40 -10.37 2.90 7.04
C ASP A 40 -9.63 3.36 5.77
N ALA A 41 -10.19 3.09 4.60
CA ALA A 41 -9.49 3.29 3.33
C ALA A 41 -10.33 4.02 2.28
N ASP A 42 -9.74 5.07 1.73
CA ASP A 42 -10.29 5.90 0.66
C ASP A 42 -9.40 5.86 -0.58
N TYR A 43 -9.95 5.33 -1.67
CA TYR A 43 -9.32 5.33 -2.98
C TYR A 43 -10.20 6.10 -3.96
N PRO A 44 -9.62 6.75 -5.00
CA PRO A 44 -10.40 7.50 -6.00
C PRO A 44 -11.46 6.68 -6.76
N PHE A 45 -11.42 5.35 -6.63
CA PHE A 45 -12.34 4.41 -7.28
C PHE A 45 -13.27 3.67 -6.33
N ASN A 46 -12.96 3.68 -5.04
CA ASN A 46 -13.73 3.05 -3.97
C ASN A 46 -13.43 3.84 -2.69
N SER A 47 -14.41 4.59 -2.19
CA SER A 47 -14.31 5.33 -0.93
C SER A 47 -14.94 4.54 0.22
N SER A 48 -14.58 4.91 1.45
CA SER A 48 -15.20 4.42 2.69
C SER A 48 -15.11 2.91 2.92
N MET A 49 -14.03 2.26 2.51
CA MET A 49 -13.80 0.84 2.84
C MET A 49 -13.39 0.72 4.31
N LYS A 50 -14.08 -0.13 5.09
CA LYS A 50 -13.96 -0.17 6.56
C LYS A 50 -13.26 -1.42 7.11
N ASN A 51 -12.73 -2.26 6.23
CA ASN A 51 -11.95 -3.42 6.62
C ASN A 51 -11.03 -3.90 5.49
N VAL A 52 -10.04 -4.71 5.85
CA VAL A 52 -9.03 -5.21 4.89
C VAL A 52 -9.64 -6.08 3.79
N LYS A 53 -10.74 -6.78 4.05
CA LYS A 53 -11.41 -7.62 3.06
C LYS A 53 -12.09 -6.79 1.97
N GLU A 54 -12.71 -5.68 2.33
CA GLU A 54 -13.25 -4.72 1.37
C GLU A 54 -12.15 -4.12 0.50
N VAL A 55 -11.02 -3.73 1.10
CA VAL A 55 -9.84 -3.24 0.38
C VAL A 55 -9.32 -4.28 -0.60
N ALA A 56 -9.10 -5.51 -0.14
CA ALA A 56 -8.60 -6.60 -0.97
C ALA A 56 -9.57 -6.93 -2.12
N SER A 57 -10.88 -6.97 -1.85
CA SER A 57 -11.91 -7.22 -2.86
C SER A 57 -11.95 -6.11 -3.93
N ALA A 58 -11.91 -4.85 -3.53
CA ALA A 58 -11.90 -3.71 -4.45
C ALA A 58 -10.64 -3.70 -5.33
N ILE A 59 -9.47 -3.93 -4.73
CA ILE A 59 -8.20 -3.99 -5.45
C ILE A 59 -8.16 -5.19 -6.39
N LYS A 60 -8.56 -6.38 -5.93
CA LYS A 60 -8.63 -7.60 -6.75
C LYS A 60 -9.56 -7.42 -7.93
N LYS A 61 -10.75 -6.85 -7.72
CA LYS A 61 -11.69 -6.55 -8.80
C LYS A 61 -11.09 -5.61 -9.85
N ARG A 62 -10.33 -4.61 -9.42
CA ARG A 62 -9.73 -3.59 -10.31
C ARG A 62 -8.46 -4.08 -11.02
N LEU A 63 -7.58 -4.79 -10.32
CA LEU A 63 -6.21 -5.10 -10.75
C LEU A 63 -5.97 -6.59 -11.01
N GLY A 64 -6.92 -7.47 -10.68
CA GLY A 64 -6.82 -8.91 -10.92
C GLY A 64 -6.58 -9.26 -12.40
N PRO A 65 -7.34 -8.67 -13.35
CA PRO A 65 -7.16 -8.96 -14.77
C PRO A 65 -5.94 -8.29 -15.42
N VAL A 66 -5.34 -7.29 -14.76
CA VAL A 66 -4.35 -6.40 -15.38
C VAL A 66 -2.97 -6.66 -14.79
N ARG A 67 -1.96 -6.91 -15.63
CA ARG A 67 -0.56 -6.92 -15.19
C ARG A 67 -0.13 -5.53 -14.76
N THR A 68 0.48 -5.43 -13.58
CA THR A 68 0.85 -4.14 -12.99
C THR A 68 2.29 -4.13 -12.51
N TYR A 69 2.83 -2.93 -12.33
CA TYR A 69 4.08 -2.71 -11.63
C TYR A 69 4.01 -1.39 -10.84
N HIS A 70 4.07 -1.46 -9.52
CA HIS A 70 3.91 -0.32 -8.63
C HIS A 70 5.26 0.09 -8.03
N ASN A 71 5.74 1.26 -8.43
CA ASN A 71 6.97 1.85 -7.92
C ASN A 71 6.66 2.82 -6.77
N LEU A 72 7.40 2.69 -5.66
CA LEU A 72 7.42 3.69 -4.60
C LEU A 72 8.61 4.64 -4.83
N THR A 73 8.39 5.92 -4.59
CA THR A 73 9.40 6.97 -4.81
C THR A 73 9.68 7.73 -3.51
N THR A 74 9.54 9.06 -3.51
CA THR A 74 9.75 9.88 -2.30
C THR A 74 8.81 9.45 -1.19
N GLN A 75 9.35 9.25 0.00
CA GLN A 75 8.59 8.90 1.20
C GLN A 75 9.02 9.75 2.39
N THR A 76 8.05 10.24 3.16
CA THR A 76 8.26 10.84 4.47
C THR A 76 7.56 10.02 5.54
N ILE A 77 8.23 9.85 6.68
CA ILE A 77 7.70 9.16 7.87
C ILE A 77 7.82 10.13 9.03
N THR A 78 6.70 10.39 9.72
CA THR A 78 6.63 11.28 10.87
C THR A 78 5.98 10.55 12.02
N PHE A 79 6.80 10.09 12.97
CA PHE A 79 6.33 9.50 14.22
C PHE A 79 5.60 10.54 15.07
N ARG A 80 4.58 10.09 15.81
CA ARG A 80 3.90 10.91 16.81
C ARG A 80 4.62 10.83 18.15
N SER A 81 4.18 11.64 19.10
CA SER A 81 4.78 11.74 20.44
C SER A 81 4.74 10.43 21.23
N ASP A 82 3.87 9.49 20.85
CA ASP A 82 3.77 8.16 21.48
C ASP A 82 4.82 7.16 20.96
N ALA A 83 5.53 7.46 19.88
CA ALA A 83 6.40 6.55 19.12
C ALA A 83 5.75 5.22 18.68
N GLN A 84 4.43 5.11 18.80
CA GLN A 84 3.63 3.93 18.46
C GLN A 84 2.72 4.18 17.27
N THR A 85 2.62 5.44 16.84
CA THR A 85 1.88 5.84 15.64
C THR A 85 2.76 6.69 14.74
N ALA A 86 2.52 6.58 13.43
CA ALA A 86 3.27 7.33 12.44
C ALA A 86 2.36 7.79 11.29
N ARG A 87 2.63 8.98 10.77
CA ARG A 87 2.10 9.44 9.49
C ARG A 87 3.12 9.16 8.40
N VAL A 88 2.69 8.48 7.33
CA VAL A 88 3.55 8.10 6.21
C VAL A 88 2.95 8.65 4.91
N VAL A 89 3.73 9.40 4.16
CA VAL A 89 3.32 9.87 2.82
C VAL A 89 4.30 9.28 1.82
N THR A 90 3.78 8.48 0.89
CA THR A 90 4.60 7.80 -0.13
C THR A 90 4.09 8.14 -1.51
N TYR A 91 4.92 8.76 -2.34
CA TYR A 91 4.62 8.98 -3.75
C TYR A 91 4.80 7.67 -4.52
N PHE A 92 3.90 7.41 -5.47
CA PHE A 92 3.95 6.21 -6.30
C PHE A 92 3.86 6.53 -7.80
N HIS A 93 4.39 5.60 -8.58
CA HIS A 93 4.16 5.48 -10.02
C HIS A 93 3.72 4.04 -10.33
N GLY A 94 2.42 3.87 -10.56
CA GLY A 94 1.81 2.59 -10.91
C GLY A 94 1.67 2.45 -12.42
N ILE A 95 2.19 1.38 -12.99
CA ILE A 95 2.12 1.05 -14.40
C ILE A 95 1.15 -0.11 -14.58
N HIS A 96 0.24 0.02 -15.52
CA HIS A 96 -0.69 -1.04 -15.93
C HIS A 96 -0.40 -1.36 -17.39
N PHE A 97 -0.05 -2.62 -17.66
CA PHE A 97 0.32 -3.04 -19.01
C PHE A 97 -0.93 -3.51 -19.76
N GLY A 98 -1.11 -2.98 -20.98
CA GLY A 98 -2.15 -3.42 -21.88
C GLY A 98 -1.93 -4.88 -22.29
N GLN A 99 -3.05 -5.58 -22.49
CA GLN A 99 -3.08 -6.98 -22.90
C GLN A 99 -4.03 -7.11 -24.10
N GLY A 100 -3.89 -8.19 -24.86
CA GLY A 100 -4.76 -8.48 -26.01
C GLY A 100 -4.76 -7.33 -27.04
N PRO A 101 -5.91 -6.67 -27.31
CA PRO A 101 -5.98 -5.56 -28.26
C PRO A 101 -5.18 -4.32 -27.84
N HIS A 102 -4.72 -4.26 -26.58
CA HIS A 102 -3.92 -3.18 -26.03
C HIS A 102 -2.46 -3.56 -25.80
N GLU A 103 -2.01 -4.71 -26.33
CA GLU A 103 -0.61 -5.15 -26.22
C GLU A 103 0.36 -4.04 -26.70
N GLY A 104 1.44 -3.82 -25.95
CA GLY A 104 2.41 -2.75 -26.22
C GLY A 104 1.99 -1.35 -25.77
N LYS A 105 0.76 -1.15 -25.28
CA LYS A 105 0.34 0.09 -24.61
C LYS A 105 0.49 -0.01 -23.10
N MET A 106 0.50 1.15 -22.43
CA MET A 106 0.49 1.22 -20.98
C MET A 106 -0.39 2.36 -20.47
N LEU A 107 -0.81 2.24 -19.22
CA LEU A 107 -1.44 3.28 -18.44
C LEU A 107 -0.65 3.52 -17.16
N SER A 108 -0.06 4.71 -17.06
CA SER A 108 0.70 5.18 -15.91
C SER A 108 -0.18 6.03 -15.00
N ALA A 109 -0.18 5.71 -13.70
CA ALA A 109 -0.84 6.48 -12.65
C ALA A 109 0.22 7.02 -11.67
N PHE A 110 0.23 8.34 -11.51
CA PHE A 110 1.07 9.05 -10.55
C PHE A 110 0.21 9.51 -9.39
N GLY A 111 0.74 9.43 -8.18
CA GLY A 111 -0.02 9.85 -7.01
C GLY A 111 0.74 9.64 -5.72
N LYS A 112 0.00 9.61 -4.61
CA LYS A 112 0.53 9.32 -3.29
C LYS A 112 -0.43 8.52 -2.44
N TYR A 113 0.15 7.66 -1.61
CA TYR A 113 -0.48 7.06 -0.44
C TYR A 113 -0.24 7.98 0.75
N VAL A 114 -1.30 8.19 1.53
CA VAL A 114 -1.28 8.95 2.76
C VAL A 114 -1.79 8.01 3.85
N ASP A 115 -0.86 7.47 4.62
CA ASP A 115 -1.13 6.42 5.59
C ASP A 115 -0.98 6.95 7.02
N ASN A 116 -1.90 6.55 7.90
CA ASN A 116 -1.65 6.54 9.33
C ASN A 116 -1.37 5.10 9.74
N MET A 117 -0.24 4.87 10.39
CA MET A 117 0.19 3.55 10.82
C MET A 117 0.21 3.45 12.34
N VAL A 118 -0.02 2.23 12.80
CA VAL A 118 0.02 1.84 14.22
C VAL A 118 1.00 0.70 14.40
N LEU A 119 1.72 0.75 15.52
CA LEU A 119 2.58 -0.32 15.99
C LEU A 119 1.71 -1.37 16.71
N LEU A 120 1.91 -2.63 16.34
CA LEU A 120 1.33 -3.79 16.99
C LEU A 120 2.44 -4.63 17.62
N GLU A 121 2.09 -5.42 18.62
CA GLU A 121 3.01 -6.38 19.19
C GLU A 121 3.44 -7.44 18.16
N ALA A 122 4.73 -7.78 18.17
CA ALA A 122 5.24 -8.90 17.38
C ALA A 122 4.70 -10.22 17.94
N LYS A 123 4.17 -11.07 17.06
CA LYS A 123 3.70 -12.41 17.45
C LYS A 123 4.88 -13.38 17.45
N ASN A 124 5.11 -14.07 18.55
CA ASN A 124 6.17 -15.08 18.67
C ASN A 124 7.58 -14.56 18.31
N GLY A 125 7.84 -13.27 18.49
CA GLY A 125 9.11 -12.65 18.13
C GLY A 125 9.33 -12.48 16.61
N ASP A 126 8.28 -12.61 15.80
CA ASP A 126 8.34 -12.31 14.37
C ASP A 126 8.11 -10.82 14.11
N PHE A 127 9.15 -10.17 13.58
CA PHE A 127 9.17 -8.76 13.19
C PHE A 127 9.07 -8.59 11.66
N GLU A 128 8.59 -9.61 10.95
CA GLU A 128 8.37 -9.63 9.51
C GLU A 128 9.63 -9.24 8.70
N GLY A 129 10.76 -9.79 9.13
CA GLY A 129 12.06 -9.56 8.49
C GLY A 129 12.86 -8.38 9.03
N VAL A 130 12.32 -7.56 9.94
CA VAL A 130 13.04 -6.42 10.55
C VAL A 130 13.35 -6.71 12.02
N ARG A 131 14.26 -7.66 12.27
CA ARG A 131 14.67 -8.03 13.63
C ARG A 131 15.15 -6.81 14.42
N GLY A 132 14.61 -6.63 15.62
CA GLY A 132 14.93 -5.51 16.51
C GLY A 132 14.05 -4.27 16.31
N ALA A 133 13.10 -4.29 15.36
CA ALA A 133 12.02 -3.29 15.34
C ALA A 133 11.22 -3.34 16.66
N SER A 134 10.46 -2.28 16.94
CA SER A 134 9.67 -2.20 18.18
C SER A 134 8.50 -3.18 18.20
N GLY A 135 8.15 -3.74 17.04
CA GLY A 135 7.03 -4.64 16.82
C GLY A 135 6.69 -4.72 15.35
N VAL A 136 5.42 -4.86 15.03
CA VAL A 136 4.90 -5.00 13.66
C VAL A 136 4.04 -3.79 13.30
N TRP A 137 4.38 -3.09 12.23
CA TRP A 137 3.61 -1.93 11.78
C TRP A 137 2.49 -2.34 10.83
N ARG A 138 1.36 -1.66 10.93
CA ARG A 138 0.22 -1.81 10.02
C ARG A 138 -0.42 -0.46 9.71
N ILE A 139 -1.05 -0.37 8.55
CA ILE A 139 -1.84 0.80 8.16
C ILE A 139 -3.22 0.73 8.81
N LYS A 140 -3.55 1.77 9.59
CA LYS A 140 -4.86 1.98 10.22
C LYS A 140 -5.80 2.78 9.32
N ASP A 141 -5.27 3.83 8.68
CA ASP A 141 -6.00 4.63 7.71
C ASP A 141 -5.19 4.83 6.45
N ARG A 142 -5.82 4.78 5.29
CA ARG A 142 -5.19 5.13 4.01
C ARG A 142 -6.09 6.05 3.18
N ALA A 143 -5.52 7.15 2.71
CA ALA A 143 -6.08 7.93 1.62
C ALA A 143 -5.16 7.87 0.40
N VAL A 144 -5.73 7.62 -0.77
CA VAL A 144 -5.01 7.59 -2.04
C VAL A 144 -5.45 8.75 -2.91
N THR A 145 -4.47 9.47 -3.45
CA THR A 145 -4.73 10.57 -4.40
C THR A 145 -3.93 10.35 -5.66
N PHE A 146 -4.59 10.49 -6.82
CA PHE A 146 -3.91 10.53 -8.11
C PHE A 146 -3.56 11.98 -8.43
N THR A 147 -2.30 12.21 -8.79
CA THR A 147 -1.84 13.47 -9.36
C THR A 147 -2.18 13.52 -10.85
N GLN A 148 -1.89 12.44 -11.58
CA GLN A 148 -2.14 12.36 -13.02
C GLN A 148 -2.24 10.90 -13.46
N ARG A 149 -3.05 10.65 -14.48
CA ARG A 149 -3.06 9.38 -15.24
C ARG A 149 -2.71 9.69 -16.69
N ILE A 150 -1.86 8.86 -17.30
CA ILE A 150 -1.32 9.06 -18.65
C ILE A 150 -1.34 7.72 -19.38
N GLY A 151 -1.89 7.69 -20.59
CA GLY A 151 -1.94 6.49 -21.43
C GLY A 151 -3.37 6.04 -21.74
N ASP A 152 -3.51 4.79 -22.17
CA ASP A 152 -4.79 4.25 -22.62
C ASP A 152 -5.63 3.73 -21.43
N GLU A 153 -6.67 4.46 -21.05
CA GLU A 153 -7.57 4.07 -19.96
C GLU A 153 -8.38 2.80 -20.27
N ASN A 154 -8.51 2.41 -21.55
CA ASN A 154 -9.26 1.21 -21.92
C ASN A 154 -8.54 -0.07 -21.46
N ILE A 155 -7.23 -0.01 -21.16
CA ILE A 155 -6.46 -1.10 -20.54
C ILE A 155 -7.13 -1.58 -19.23
N MET A 156 -7.79 -0.70 -18.50
CA MET A 156 -8.46 -1.07 -17.24
C MET A 156 -9.83 -1.74 -17.45
N LYS A 157 -10.34 -1.80 -18.69
CA LYS A 157 -11.70 -2.26 -19.03
C LYS A 157 -11.71 -3.43 -20.00
N GLU A 158 -10.74 -3.46 -20.90
CA GLU A 158 -10.63 -4.43 -21.99
C GLU A 158 -9.32 -5.19 -21.82
N HIS A 159 -9.43 -6.48 -21.50
CA HIS A 159 -8.31 -7.39 -21.22
C HIS A 159 -8.59 -8.76 -21.81
#